data_AF-A0AA97EK37-F1
#
_entry.id   AF-A0AA97EK37-F1
#
_cell.length_a   1.000
_cell.length_b   1.000
_cell.length_c   1.000
_cell.angle_alpha   90.00
_cell.angle_beta   90.00
_cell.angle_gamma   90.00
#
_symmetry.space_group_name_H-M   'P 1'
#
loop_
_entity.id
_entity.type
_entity.pdbx_description
1 polymer ?
#
loop_
_entity_poly.entity_id
_entity_poly.type
_entity_poly.pdbx_seq_one_letter_code
_entity_poly.pdbx_strand_id
1 'polypeptide(L)'
;MAIIFSEPEVQALAAAIDQELAGIDQTCRSSVQRSLEEPDAPLAKQTSAIERITKEQPVTFLKKFRKAAKADLCKEGGALNAQWQQWKDLASGDVVKNFGPVLVAMGFTGVLLETLVVAVGVIVIHIGLKAFCEEFGD
;
A
#
# COMPACT_ATOMS: atom_id res chain seq x y z
N MET A 1 -12.09 11.03 10.52
CA MET A 1 -11.70 9.71 9.97
C MET A 1 -12.55 8.65 10.63
N ALA A 2 -13.20 7.78 9.86
CA ALA A 2 -13.82 6.59 10.44
C ALA A 2 -12.68 5.67 10.94
N ILE A 3 -12.73 5.29 12.21
CA ILE A 3 -11.77 4.34 12.78
C ILE A 3 -12.19 2.96 12.28
N ILE A 4 -11.48 2.46 11.27
CA ILE A 4 -11.76 1.14 10.67
C ILE A 4 -11.07 0.01 11.44
N PHE A 5 -9.89 0.30 11.98
CA PHE A 5 -9.09 -0.63 12.78
C PHE A 5 -8.87 -0.05 14.16
N SER A 6 -8.92 -0.89 15.19
CA SER A 6 -8.54 -0.53 16.55
C SER A 6 -7.04 -0.23 16.62
N GLU A 7 -6.57 0.57 17.57
CA GLU A 7 -5.13 0.82 17.79
C GLU A 7 -4.25 -0.45 17.80
N PRO A 8 -4.61 -1.55 18.50
CA PRO A 8 -3.83 -2.78 18.44
C PRO A 8 -3.82 -3.45 17.06
N GLU A 9 -4.94 -3.37 16.31
CA GLU A 9 -5.01 -3.89 14.94
C GLU A 9 -4.14 -3.07 14.00
N VAL A 10 -4.14 -1.74 14.15
CA VAL A 10 -3.25 -0.85 13.39
C VAL A 10 -1.79 -1.21 13.65
N GLN A 11 -1.39 -1.44 14.90
CA GLN A 11 -0.02 -1.84 15.21
C GLN A 11 0.34 -3.21 14.63
N ALA A 12 -0.58 -4.19 14.71
CA ALA A 12 -0.37 -5.51 14.16
C ALA A 12 -0.21 -5.48 12.62
N LEU A 13 -1.09 -4.74 11.92
CA LEU A 13 -1.04 -4.58 10.47
C LEU A 13 0.18 -3.76 10.04
N ALA A 14 0.54 -2.72 10.80
CA ALA A 14 1.75 -1.95 10.55
C ALA A 14 3.00 -2.82 10.67
N ALA A 15 3.11 -3.62 11.75
CA ALA A 15 4.21 -4.55 11.93
C ALA A 15 4.26 -5.61 10.82
N ALA A 16 3.12 -6.08 10.32
CA ALA A 16 3.05 -7.00 9.18
C ALA A 16 3.59 -6.34 7.89
N ILE A 17 3.25 -5.08 7.64
CA ILE A 17 3.79 -4.28 6.53
C ILE A 17 5.31 -4.13 6.67
N ASP A 18 5.80 -3.73 7.85
CA ASP A 18 7.22 -3.56 8.13
C ASP A 18 8.00 -4.88 7.97
N GLN A 19 7.41 -6.00 8.41
CA GLN A 19 7.99 -7.33 8.27
C GLN A 19 8.08 -7.78 6.81
N GLU A 20 7.04 -7.53 6.00
CA GLU A 20 7.09 -7.82 4.57
C GLU A 20 8.11 -6.91 3.86
N LEU A 21 8.14 -5.62 4.18
CA LEU A 21 9.13 -4.68 3.64
C LEU A 21 10.56 -5.08 3.99
N ALA A 22 10.82 -5.52 5.24
CA ALA A 22 12.13 -6.00 5.67
C ALA A 22 12.56 -7.27 4.92
N GLY A 23 11.62 -8.19 4.66
CA GLY A 23 11.85 -9.38 3.83
C GLY A 23 12.17 -9.03 2.37
N ILE A 24 11.53 -8.00 1.83
CA ILE A 24 11.78 -7.47 0.49
C ILE A 24 13.18 -6.82 0.42
N ASP A 25 13.55 -5.97 1.39
CA ASP A 25 14.88 -5.31 1.43
C ASP A 25 16.02 -6.34 1.52
N GLN A 26 15.85 -7.40 2.31
CA GLN A 26 16.81 -8.51 2.38
C GLN A 26 16.95 -9.27 1.05
N THR A 27 15.84 -9.43 0.33
CA THR A 27 15.81 -10.11 -0.98
C THR A 27 16.45 -9.22 -2.06
N CYS A 28 16.19 -7.91 -2.05
CA CYS A 28 16.82 -6.93 -2.94
C CYS A 28 18.32 -6.73 -2.65
N ARG A 29 18.76 -6.80 -1.38
CA ARG A 29 20.20 -6.72 -1.04
C ARG A 29 21.01 -7.92 -1.51
N SER A 30 20.38 -9.07 -1.73
CA SER A 30 21.04 -10.23 -2.35
C SER A 30 21.06 -10.18 -3.88
N SER A 31 20.25 -9.32 -4.51
CA SER A 31 20.10 -9.24 -5.95
C SER A 31 20.46 -7.83 -6.44
N VAL A 32 21.72 -7.63 -6.80
CA VAL A 32 22.19 -6.40 -7.47
C VAL A 32 21.63 -6.37 -8.89
N GLN A 33 20.38 -5.95 -9.09
CA GLN A 33 19.91 -5.41 -10.37
C GLN A 33 18.54 -4.76 -10.24
N ARG A 34 18.56 -3.42 -10.25
CA ARG A 34 17.43 -2.52 -10.36
C ARG A 34 16.94 -2.51 -11.82
N SER A 35 15.77 -3.06 -12.11
CA SER A 35 14.96 -2.75 -13.29
C SER A 35 13.50 -3.07 -13.03
N LEU A 36 12.66 -2.05 -13.21
CA LEU A 36 11.23 -1.95 -12.86
C LEU A 36 10.28 -2.49 -13.95
N GLU A 37 10.73 -3.38 -14.84
CA GLU A 37 9.94 -3.78 -16.03
C GLU A 37 9.16 -5.08 -15.88
N GLU A 38 9.38 -5.83 -14.81
CA GLU A 38 8.58 -6.99 -14.44
C GLU A 38 8.06 -6.77 -13.02
N PRO A 39 6.86 -7.28 -12.64
CA PRO A 39 6.39 -7.14 -11.27
C PRO A 39 7.50 -7.64 -10.36
N ASP A 40 8.12 -6.71 -9.63
CA ASP A 40 9.30 -6.94 -8.82
C ASP A 40 9.06 -8.26 -8.08
N ALA A 41 9.86 -9.30 -8.33
CA ALA A 41 9.71 -10.62 -7.71
C ALA A 41 9.36 -10.55 -6.20
N PRO A 42 9.86 -9.58 -5.40
CA PRO A 42 9.40 -9.36 -4.03
C PRO A 42 7.93 -8.94 -3.85
N LEU A 43 7.34 -8.19 -4.79
CA LEU A 43 5.94 -7.72 -4.77
C LEU A 43 4.96 -8.70 -5.42
N ALA A 44 5.46 -9.79 -6.02
CA ALA A 44 4.65 -10.83 -6.66
C ALA A 44 3.63 -11.47 -5.69
N LYS A 45 3.98 -11.55 -4.40
CA LYS A 45 3.11 -12.10 -3.36
C LYS A 45 1.93 -11.18 -3.06
N GLN A 46 2.16 -9.87 -3.01
CA GLN A 46 1.15 -8.84 -2.73
C GLN A 46 0.22 -8.66 -3.93
N THR A 47 0.79 -8.60 -5.14
CA THR A 47 0.01 -8.52 -6.39
C THR A 47 -0.85 -9.77 -6.60
N SER A 48 -0.33 -10.96 -6.30
CA SER A 48 -1.12 -12.21 -6.32
C SER A 48 -2.23 -12.22 -5.27
N ALA A 49 -1.98 -11.70 -4.06
CA ALA A 49 -3.01 -11.59 -3.03
C ALA A 49 -4.14 -10.64 -3.46
N ILE A 50 -3.79 -9.49 -4.03
CA ILE A 50 -4.76 -8.53 -4.58
C ILE A 50 -5.57 -9.18 -5.69
N GLU A 51 -4.93 -9.86 -6.65
CA GLU A 51 -5.64 -10.51 -7.76
C GLU A 51 -6.60 -11.59 -7.25
N ARG A 52 -6.17 -12.41 -6.28
CA ARG A 52 -6.99 -13.48 -5.71
C ARG A 52 -8.21 -12.94 -4.95
N ILE A 53 -8.05 -11.84 -4.22
CA ILE A 53 -9.11 -11.24 -3.39
C ILE A 53 -10.08 -10.44 -4.26
N THR A 54 -9.54 -9.58 -5.14
CA THR A 54 -10.34 -8.65 -5.95
C THR A 54 -10.89 -9.31 -7.20
N LYS A 55 -10.31 -10.45 -7.62
CA LYS A 55 -10.55 -11.12 -8.91
C LYS A 55 -10.30 -10.21 -10.12
N GLU A 56 -9.49 -9.17 -9.94
CA GLU A 56 -9.09 -8.22 -10.98
C GLU A 56 -7.57 -8.15 -11.07
N GLN A 57 -7.05 -7.69 -12.21
CA GLN A 57 -5.61 -7.47 -12.35
C GLN A 57 -5.14 -6.45 -11.30
N PRO A 58 -4.01 -6.69 -10.63
CA PRO A 58 -3.52 -5.87 -9.53
C PRO A 58 -3.27 -4.42 -9.98
N VAL A 59 -2.79 -4.21 -11.21
CA VAL A 59 -2.60 -2.87 -11.80
C VAL A 59 -3.94 -2.13 -11.92
N THR A 60 -4.99 -2.80 -12.39
CA THR A 60 -6.34 -2.21 -12.52
C THR A 60 -6.92 -1.85 -11.16
N PHE A 61 -6.75 -2.74 -10.19
CA PHE A 61 -7.17 -2.48 -8.81
C PHE A 61 -6.43 -1.30 -8.20
N LEU A 62 -5.10 -1.24 -8.33
CA LEU A 62 -4.29 -0.13 -7.81
C LEU A 62 -4.67 1.20 -8.46
N LYS A 63 -5.01 1.24 -9.76
CA LYS A 63 -5.56 2.45 -10.41
C LYS A 63 -6.88 2.89 -9.79
N LYS A 64 -7.81 1.95 -9.52
CA LYS A 64 -9.07 2.25 -8.83
C LYS A 64 -8.81 2.74 -7.40
N PHE A 65 -7.94 2.05 -6.68
CA PHE A 65 -7.54 2.39 -5.32
C PHE A 65 -6.97 3.80 -5.25
N ARG A 66 -6.03 4.11 -6.13
CA ARG A 66 -5.46 5.45 -6.29
C ARG A 66 -6.54 6.46 -6.61
N LYS A 67 -7.53 6.19 -7.48
CA LYS A 67 -8.63 7.12 -7.75
C LYS A 67 -9.47 7.43 -6.50
N ALA A 68 -9.79 6.42 -5.71
CA ALA A 68 -10.55 6.60 -4.47
C ALA A 68 -9.72 7.30 -3.38
N ALA A 69 -8.45 6.93 -3.26
CA ALA A 69 -7.51 7.50 -2.31
C ALA A 69 -6.85 8.80 -2.81
N LYS A 70 -7.12 9.27 -4.03
CA LYS A 70 -6.42 10.41 -4.67
C LYS A 70 -6.47 11.67 -3.82
N ALA A 71 -7.60 11.88 -3.13
CA ALA A 71 -7.80 13.03 -2.26
C ALA A 71 -6.89 13.00 -1.01
N ASP A 72 -6.63 11.82 -0.45
CA ASP A 72 -5.81 11.63 0.75
C ASP A 72 -4.32 11.36 0.43
N LEU A 73 -4.04 10.73 -0.71
CA LEU A 73 -2.70 10.32 -1.15
C LEU A 73 -2.03 11.33 -2.08
N CYS A 74 -2.72 11.82 -3.10
CA CYS A 74 -2.05 12.54 -4.21
C CYS A 74 -2.31 14.05 -4.23
N LYS A 75 -3.30 14.57 -3.48
CA LYS A 75 -3.50 16.02 -3.38
C LYS A 75 -2.48 16.65 -2.44
N GLU A 76 -1.99 17.84 -2.79
CA GLU A 76 -1.26 18.71 -1.87
C GLU A 76 -2.16 19.03 -0.67
N GLY A 77 -1.75 18.59 0.54
CA GLY A 77 -2.54 18.68 1.77
C GLY A 77 -3.20 17.37 2.23
N GLY A 78 -3.11 16.28 1.48
CA GLY A 78 -3.51 14.95 1.96
C GLY A 78 -2.62 14.49 3.12
N ALA A 79 -3.19 13.83 4.13
CA ALA A 79 -2.48 13.48 5.37
C ALA A 79 -1.21 12.66 5.10
N LEU A 80 -1.28 11.70 4.17
CA LEU A 80 -0.13 10.89 3.77
C LEU A 80 0.86 11.63 2.88
N ASN A 81 0.38 12.49 1.97
CA ASN A 81 1.26 13.29 1.12
C ASN A 81 2.09 14.27 1.95
N ALA A 82 1.46 14.91 2.94
CA ALA A 82 2.15 15.83 3.85
C ALA A 82 3.19 15.08 4.70
N GLN A 83 2.87 13.91 5.24
CA GLN A 83 3.85 13.08 5.96
C GLN A 83 5.00 12.64 5.05
N TRP A 84 4.71 12.17 3.84
CA TRP A 84 5.74 11.81 2.87
C TRP A 84 6.63 12.99 2.47
N GLN A 85 6.06 14.16 2.22
CA GLN A 85 6.84 15.38 1.90
C GLN A 85 7.72 15.80 3.08
N GLN A 86 7.22 15.65 4.31
CA GLN A 86 7.91 16.11 5.52
C GLN A 86 8.97 15.13 6.03
N TRP A 87 8.75 13.83 5.91
CA TRP A 87 9.61 12.79 6.50
C TRP A 87 10.27 11.88 5.46
N LYS A 88 9.86 11.95 4.18
CA LYS A 88 10.22 10.99 3.11
C LYS A 88 10.02 9.52 3.48
N ASP A 89 9.25 9.29 4.53
CA ASP A 89 9.00 7.99 5.11
C ASP A 89 7.53 7.95 5.52
N LEU A 90 6.89 6.82 5.25
CA LEU A 90 5.50 6.59 5.60
C LEU A 90 5.46 5.63 6.76
N ALA A 91 5.01 6.11 7.91
CA ALA A 91 4.74 5.24 9.02
C ALA A 91 3.67 4.22 8.61
N SER A 92 4.00 2.93 8.69
CA SER A 92 3.11 1.82 8.35
C SER A 92 1.76 1.92 9.08
N GLY A 93 1.74 2.49 10.29
CA GLY A 93 0.51 2.76 11.04
C GLY A 93 -0.41 3.82 10.41
N ASP A 94 0.16 4.89 9.83
CA ASP A 94 -0.61 5.90 9.10
C ASP A 94 -1.15 5.34 7.79
N VAL A 95 -0.38 4.50 7.11
CA VAL A 95 -0.84 3.79 5.90
C VAL A 95 -2.07 2.94 6.20
N VAL A 96 -2.04 2.12 7.26
CA VAL A 96 -3.19 1.30 7.67
C VAL A 96 -4.42 2.15 7.97
N LYS A 97 -4.24 3.25 8.73
CA LYS A 97 -5.35 4.15 9.11
C LYS A 97 -6.00 4.85 7.92
N ASN A 98 -5.24 5.14 6.87
CA ASN A 98 -5.75 5.84 5.69
C ASN A 98 -6.22 4.88 4.60
N PHE A 99 -5.68 3.67 4.51
CA PHE A 99 -6.06 2.68 3.48
C PHE A 99 -7.30 1.90 3.88
N GLY A 100 -7.49 1.62 5.18
CA GLY A 100 -8.68 0.97 5.71
C GLY A 100 -9.99 1.61 5.22
N PRO A 101 -10.21 2.92 5.44
CA PRO A 101 -11.43 3.61 5.00
C PRO A 101 -11.67 3.53 3.49
N VAL A 102 -10.60 3.63 2.69
CA VAL A 102 -10.70 3.56 1.23
C VAL A 102 -11.14 2.17 0.77
N LEU A 103 -10.53 1.12 1.33
CA LEU A 103 -10.87 -0.26 0.98
C LEU A 103 -12.26 -0.66 1.48
N VAL A 104 -12.68 -0.15 2.64
CA VAL A 104 -14.07 -0.30 3.10
C VAL A 104 -15.05 0.39 2.14
N ALA A 105 -14.73 1.59 1.67
CA ALA A 105 -15.55 2.28 0.66
C ALA A 105 -15.63 1.53 -0.68
N MET A 106 -14.63 0.69 -0.98
CA MET A 106 -14.66 -0.23 -2.13
C MET A 106 -15.43 -1.53 -1.88
N GLY A 107 -15.91 -1.76 -0.66
CA GLY A 107 -16.70 -2.93 -0.29
C GLY A 107 -15.92 -4.07 0.36
N PHE A 108 -14.66 -3.86 0.77
CA PHE A 108 -13.86 -4.88 1.46
C PHE A 108 -13.98 -4.75 2.98
N THR A 109 -14.18 -5.88 3.66
CA THR A 109 -14.30 -5.94 5.13
C THR A 109 -13.68 -7.22 5.70
N GLY A 110 -13.33 -7.22 6.99
CA GLY A 110 -12.75 -8.38 7.68
C GLY A 110 -11.38 -8.78 7.17
N VAL A 111 -11.08 -10.09 7.14
CA VAL A 111 -9.75 -10.62 6.78
C VAL A 111 -9.28 -10.21 5.38
N LEU A 112 -10.22 -10.02 4.44
CA LEU A 112 -9.90 -9.55 3.09
C LEU A 112 -9.40 -8.09 3.10
N LEU A 113 -10.00 -7.26 3.95
CA LEU A 113 -9.60 -5.87 4.15
C LEU A 113 -8.20 -5.80 4.77
N GLU A 114 -7.94 -6.57 5.83
CA GLU A 114 -6.64 -6.64 6.48
C GLU A 114 -5.53 -7.03 5.49
N THR A 115 -5.79 -8.07 4.69
CA THR A 115 -4.83 -8.55 3.68
C THR A 115 -4.57 -7.51 2.60
N LEU A 116 -5.62 -6.83 2.11
CA LEU A 116 -5.49 -5.78 1.11
C LEU A 116 -4.75 -4.56 1.64
N VAL A 117 -4.99 -4.16 2.90
CA VAL A 117 -4.27 -3.06 3.53
C VAL A 117 -2.78 -3.34 3.59
N VAL A 118 -2.38 -4.54 4.02
CA VAL A 118 -0.97 -4.92 4.07
C VAL A 118 -0.37 -4.96 2.68
N ALA A 119 -1.02 -5.64 1.72
CA ALA A 119 -0.52 -5.76 0.36
C ALA A 119 -0.34 -4.41 -0.34
N VAL A 120 -1.37 -3.54 -0.28
CA VAL A 120 -1.32 -2.20 -0.89
C VAL A 120 -0.34 -1.31 -0.13
N GLY A 121 -0.27 -1.41 1.20
CA GLY A 121 0.67 -0.68 2.03
C GLY A 121 2.13 -0.96 1.67
N VAL A 122 2.49 -2.24 1.56
CA VAL A 122 3.83 -2.67 1.15
C VAL A 122 4.16 -2.15 -0.25
N ILE A 123 3.25 -2.27 -1.21
CA ILE A 123 3.45 -1.76 -2.58
C ILE A 123 3.69 -0.25 -2.58
N VAL A 124 2.85 0.52 -1.88
CA VAL A 124 2.95 1.99 -1.86
C VAL A 124 4.20 2.47 -1.12
N ILE A 125 4.59 1.82 -0.02
CA ILE A 125 5.80 2.18 0.74
C ILE A 125 7.05 1.79 -0.07
N HIS A 126 7.06 0.61 -0.70
CA HIS A 126 8.20 0.13 -1.47
C HIS A 126 8.46 0.95 -2.74
N ILE A 127 7.41 1.23 -3.53
CA ILE A 127 7.50 2.06 -4.74
C ILE A 127 7.69 3.54 -4.36
N GLY A 128 7.12 3.95 -3.22
CA GLY A 128 7.04 5.33 -2.78
C GLY A 128 5.78 6.01 -3.30
N LEU A 129 5.17 6.83 -2.44
CA LEU A 129 3.86 7.43 -2.66
C LEU A 129 3.80 8.34 -3.89
N LYS A 130 4.91 9.03 -4.18
CA LYS A 130 5.06 9.87 -5.36
C LYS A 130 5.07 9.05 -6.64
N ALA A 131 5.92 8.02 -6.70
CA ALA A 131 5.99 7.13 -7.86
C ALA A 131 4.65 6.40 -8.06
N PHE A 132 4.00 5.96 -6.98
CA PHE A 132 2.65 5.40 -7.04
C PHE A 132 1.61 6.38 -7.64
N CYS A 133 1.64 7.65 -7.23
CA CYS A 133 0.72 8.66 -7.75
C CYS A 133 0.98 9.05 -9.22
N GLU A 134 2.23 8.95 -9.70
CA GLU A 134 2.63 9.17 -11.10
C GLU A 134 2.34 7.94 -11.98
N GLU A 135 2.72 6.74 -11.54
CA GLU A 135 2.64 5.50 -12.30
C GLU A 135 1.20 4.99 -12.47
N PHE A 136 0.38 5.13 -11.43
CA PHE A 136 -1.06 4.86 -11.49
C PHE A 136 -1.86 6.14 -11.79
N GLY A 137 -1.19 7.09 -12.43
CA GLY A 137 -1.55 8.49 -12.63
C GLY A 137 -2.67 8.80 -13.62
N ASP A 138 -2.91 7.91 -14.57
CA ASP A 138 -3.73 8.15 -15.77
C ASP A 138 -5.22 7.81 -15.59
#